data_AF-A0A6M3LLL1-F1
#
_entry.id   AF-A0A6M3LLL1-F1
#
_cell.length_a   1.000
_cell.length_b   1.000
_cell.length_c   1.000
_cell.angle_alpha   90.00
_cell.angle_beta   90.00
_cell.angle_gamma   90.00
#
_symmetry.space_group_name_H-M   'P 1'
#
loop_
_entity.id
_entity.type
_entity.pdbx_description
1 polymer ?
#
loop_
_entity_poly.entity_id
_entity_poly.type
_entity_poly.pdbx_seq_one_letter_code
_entity_poly.pdbx_strand_id
1 'polypeptide(L)'
;MNITYEFRPLPEYTDVIRYAEGKWIPDDGEYDIAFVCKGESGYPAALWVRHHERENIEWTWLCKNNWHNRVSNHPKGRSWHYMIKPGTKDKGEFTRRDWNGPNDIAMSKCFDLYRCANGRPVEFSVNDPYIEAGLVRNIETKEILTPPKVFLCMYCGPILWRVAERIEEQLTLFEEI
;
A
#
# COMPACT_ATOMS: atom_id res chain seq x y z
N MET A 1 17.35 -5.85 -4.83
CA MET A 1 15.98 -5.47 -4.49
C MET A 1 16.05 -4.79 -3.16
N ASN A 2 15.79 -3.48 -3.12
CA ASN A 2 15.82 -2.71 -1.87
C ASN A 2 14.41 -2.73 -1.28
N ILE A 3 14.10 -3.78 -0.52
CA ILE A 3 12.83 -3.88 0.19
C ILE A 3 12.96 -3.11 1.50
N THR A 4 12.02 -2.20 1.76
CA THR A 4 12.05 -1.33 2.94
C THR A 4 10.97 -1.68 3.95
N TYR A 5 9.92 -2.37 3.53
CA TYR A 5 8.74 -2.61 4.35
C TYR A 5 8.33 -4.09 4.33
N GLU A 6 7.82 -4.53 5.47
CA GLU A 6 7.23 -5.83 5.72
C GLU A 6 5.82 -5.63 6.29
N PHE A 7 4.97 -6.65 6.22
CA PHE A 7 3.59 -6.54 6.65
C PHE A 7 3.07 -7.81 7.30
N ARG A 8 1.85 -7.71 7.86
CA ARG A 8 1.03 -8.82 8.33
C ARG A 8 -0.24 -8.93 7.49
N PRO A 9 -0.66 -10.15 7.10
CA PRO A 9 -1.98 -10.37 6.53
C PRO A 9 -3.09 -9.86 7.45
N LEU A 10 -4.19 -9.40 6.85
CA LEU A 10 -5.39 -9.06 7.61
C LEU A 10 -6.00 -10.32 8.28
N PRO A 11 -6.72 -10.18 9.41
CA PRO A 11 -7.19 -11.32 10.20
C PRO A 11 -8.17 -12.28 9.48
N GLU A 12 -8.84 -11.83 8.42
CA GLU A 12 -9.75 -12.65 7.62
C GLU A 12 -9.04 -13.72 6.76
N TYR A 13 -7.71 -13.64 6.63
CA TYR A 13 -6.94 -14.64 5.89
C TYR A 13 -6.67 -15.88 6.75
N THR A 14 -6.83 -17.05 6.13
CA THR A 14 -6.60 -18.38 6.74
C THR A 14 -5.57 -19.18 5.95
N ASP A 15 -5.12 -20.32 6.49
CA ASP A 15 -4.09 -21.17 5.90
C ASP A 15 -2.82 -20.39 5.49
N VAL A 16 -2.42 -19.43 6.31
CA VAL A 16 -1.35 -18.49 6.00
C VAL A 16 0.00 -19.21 6.05
N ILE A 17 0.78 -19.04 4.99
CA ILE A 17 2.21 -19.34 4.95
C ILE A 17 2.98 -18.08 4.55
N ARG A 18 4.19 -17.92 5.11
CA ARG A 18 5.02 -16.72 4.90
C ARG A 18 6.38 -17.06 4.32
N TYR A 19 6.99 -16.09 3.63
CA TYR A 19 8.27 -16.23 2.95
C TYR A 19 9.46 -15.76 3.82
N ALA A 20 9.82 -16.55 4.83
CA ALA A 20 10.89 -16.26 5.76
C ALA A 20 12.27 -16.61 5.19
N GLU A 21 13.16 -15.63 5.05
CA GLU A 21 14.60 -15.86 4.77
C GLU A 21 14.86 -16.81 3.58
N GLY A 22 14.07 -16.68 2.52
CA GLY A 22 14.19 -17.52 1.32
C GLY A 22 13.36 -18.80 1.34
N LYS A 23 12.58 -19.07 2.38
CA LYS A 23 11.81 -20.31 2.56
C LYS A 23 10.35 -20.02 2.88
N TRP A 24 9.47 -20.94 2.47
CA TRP A 24 8.07 -20.91 2.85
C TRP A 24 7.85 -21.72 4.12
N ILE A 25 7.33 -21.09 5.16
CA ILE A 25 7.03 -21.72 6.45
C ILE A 25 5.58 -21.42 6.88
N PRO A 26 5.00 -22.25 7.77
CA PRO A 26 3.73 -21.91 8.43
C PRO A 26 3.83 -20.53 9.09
N ASP A 27 2.72 -19.79 9.07
CA ASP A 27 2.66 -18.50 9.74
C ASP A 27 2.84 -18.63 11.26
N ASP A 28 3.81 -17.91 11.80
CA ASP A 28 4.17 -17.84 13.22
C ASP A 28 3.84 -16.47 13.84
N GLY A 29 3.18 -15.59 13.08
CA GLY A 29 2.79 -14.24 13.51
C GLY A 29 3.82 -13.16 13.18
N GLU A 30 4.98 -13.49 12.60
CA GLU A 30 5.98 -12.51 12.22
C GLU A 30 5.63 -11.75 10.93
N TYR A 31 6.18 -10.55 10.80
CA TYR A 31 6.04 -9.73 9.60
C TYR A 31 6.93 -10.28 8.48
N ASP A 32 6.48 -10.15 7.24
CA ASP A 32 7.25 -10.60 6.08
C ASP A 32 6.89 -9.81 4.83
N ILE A 33 7.61 -10.06 3.74
CA ILE A 33 7.47 -9.35 2.46
C ILE A 33 6.44 -9.99 1.54
N ALA A 34 6.10 -11.26 1.79
CA ALA A 34 5.22 -12.07 0.95
C ALA A 34 4.53 -13.18 1.75
N PHE A 35 3.25 -13.40 1.44
CA PHE A 35 2.42 -14.44 2.04
C PHE A 35 1.58 -15.14 0.97
N VAL A 36 1.18 -16.38 1.27
CA VAL A 36 0.12 -17.08 0.53
C VAL A 36 -0.89 -17.60 1.55
N CYS A 37 -2.17 -17.41 1.25
CA CYS A 37 -3.27 -17.72 2.16
C CYS A 37 -4.57 -17.98 1.39
N LYS A 38 -5.67 -18.20 2.11
CA LYS A 38 -7.04 -18.16 1.56
C LYS A 38 -7.81 -16.99 2.18
N GLY A 39 -8.52 -16.23 1.37
CA GLY A 39 -9.45 -15.20 1.85
C GLY A 39 -10.73 -15.80 2.43
N GLU A 40 -11.64 -14.94 2.92
CA GLU A 40 -12.91 -15.32 3.56
C GLU A 40 -13.76 -16.29 2.71
N SER A 41 -13.78 -16.10 1.40
CA SER A 41 -14.51 -16.98 0.47
C SER A 41 -13.78 -18.29 0.14
N GLY A 42 -12.68 -18.60 0.83
CA GLY A 42 -11.84 -19.77 0.60
C GLY A 42 -10.93 -19.69 -0.64
N TYR A 43 -10.95 -18.58 -1.40
CA TYR A 43 -10.11 -18.42 -2.58
C TYR A 43 -8.66 -18.14 -2.18
N PRO A 44 -7.68 -18.81 -2.81
CA PRO A 44 -6.26 -18.51 -2.62
C PRO A 44 -5.94 -17.06 -2.93
N ALA A 45 -5.01 -16.48 -2.17
CA ALA A 45 -4.46 -15.16 -2.39
C ALA A 45 -2.94 -15.17 -2.21
N ALA A 46 -2.25 -14.51 -3.12
CA ALA A 46 -0.84 -14.14 -3.00
C ALA A 46 -0.76 -12.69 -2.53
N LEU A 47 -0.17 -12.46 -1.36
CA LEU A 47 -0.04 -11.14 -0.76
C LEU A 47 1.42 -10.70 -0.82
N TRP A 48 1.69 -9.43 -1.10
CA TRP A 48 3.04 -8.88 -1.08
C TRP A 48 3.05 -7.37 -0.87
N VAL A 49 4.16 -6.83 -0.39
CA VAL A 49 4.37 -5.38 -0.33
C VAL A 49 4.69 -4.85 -1.73
N ARG A 50 3.83 -3.98 -2.29
CA ARG A 50 4.07 -3.35 -3.59
C ARG A 50 4.81 -2.04 -3.40
N HIS A 51 6.06 -2.02 -3.84
CA HIS A 51 6.80 -0.77 -4.01
C HIS A 51 6.29 0.01 -5.21
N HIS A 52 6.45 1.34 -5.14
CA HIS A 52 6.10 2.22 -6.25
C HIS A 52 6.95 1.92 -7.48
N GLU A 53 6.31 1.98 -8.64
CA GLU A 53 6.95 1.74 -9.94
C GLU A 53 7.92 2.85 -10.36
N ARG A 54 8.03 3.92 -9.56
CA ARG A 54 8.94 5.03 -9.81
C ARG A 54 9.64 5.47 -8.54
N GLU A 55 10.93 5.77 -8.69
CA GLU A 55 11.88 5.98 -7.60
C GLU A 55 11.49 7.06 -6.59
N ASN A 56 10.84 8.12 -7.07
CA ASN A 56 10.56 9.29 -6.25
C ASN A 56 9.14 9.31 -5.71
N ILE A 57 8.27 8.35 -6.01
CA ILE A 57 6.92 8.31 -5.44
C ILE A 57 6.98 7.72 -4.02
N GLU A 58 6.35 8.38 -3.06
CA GLU A 58 6.18 7.90 -1.69
C GLU A 58 4.75 7.43 -1.42
N TRP A 59 3.76 8.15 -1.94
CA TRP A 59 2.34 7.83 -1.77
C TRP A 59 1.56 8.10 -3.04
N THR A 60 0.52 7.29 -3.27
CA THR A 60 -0.44 7.50 -4.35
C THR A 60 -1.87 7.42 -3.84
N TRP A 61 -2.78 8.18 -4.46
CA TRP A 61 -4.20 8.07 -4.16
C TRP A 61 -5.07 8.54 -5.32
N LEU A 62 -6.31 8.08 -5.32
CA LEU A 62 -7.31 8.47 -6.31
C LEU A 62 -8.18 9.60 -5.78
N CYS A 63 -8.44 10.59 -6.64
CA CYS A 63 -9.45 11.61 -6.37
C CYS A 63 -10.81 10.94 -6.09
N LYS A 64 -11.34 11.13 -4.87
CA LYS A 64 -12.58 10.50 -4.35
C LYS A 64 -12.60 8.97 -4.55
N ASN A 65 -11.45 8.32 -4.44
CA ASN A 65 -11.28 6.87 -4.63
C ASN A 65 -11.80 6.33 -5.99
N ASN A 66 -11.82 7.16 -7.04
CA ASN A 66 -12.36 6.78 -8.35
C ASN A 66 -11.41 7.18 -9.48
N TRP A 67 -10.97 6.19 -10.26
CA TRP A 67 -10.02 6.38 -11.35
C TRP A 67 -10.62 7.13 -12.56
N HIS A 68 -11.94 7.19 -12.69
CA HIS A 68 -12.64 7.95 -13.74
C HIS A 68 -12.75 9.44 -13.45
N ASN A 69 -12.48 9.88 -12.21
CA ASN A 69 -12.58 11.29 -11.87
C ASN A 69 -11.56 12.12 -12.66
N ARG A 70 -11.90 13.39 -12.90
CA ARG A 70 -11.02 14.34 -13.54
C ARG A 70 -10.57 15.41 -12.56
N VAL A 71 -9.27 15.71 -12.59
CA VAL A 71 -8.67 16.77 -11.78
C VAL A 71 -8.09 17.82 -12.73
N SER A 72 -8.63 19.05 -12.69
CA SER A 72 -8.29 20.11 -13.65
C SER A 72 -6.80 20.42 -13.71
N ASN A 73 -6.12 20.38 -12.56
CA ASN A 73 -4.69 20.71 -12.43
C ASN A 73 -3.76 19.54 -12.77
N HIS A 74 -4.31 18.36 -13.10
CA HIS A 74 -3.50 17.19 -13.44
C HIS A 74 -3.24 17.09 -14.94
N PRO A 75 -2.07 16.57 -15.36
CA PRO A 75 -1.80 16.28 -16.76
C PRO A 75 -2.88 15.38 -17.37
N LYS A 76 -3.51 15.86 -18.45
CA LYS A 76 -4.63 15.19 -19.15
C LYS A 76 -5.84 14.91 -18.25
N GLY A 77 -5.99 15.64 -17.14
CA GLY A 77 -7.10 15.48 -16.21
C GLY A 77 -7.10 14.16 -15.43
N ARG A 78 -5.97 13.47 -15.29
CA ARG A 78 -5.90 12.16 -14.60
C ARG A 78 -6.33 12.26 -13.13
N SER A 79 -6.98 11.22 -12.61
CA SER A 79 -7.46 11.11 -11.21
C SER A 79 -6.38 10.86 -10.17
N TRP A 80 -5.22 10.36 -10.59
CA TRP A 80 -4.16 9.94 -9.68
C TRP A 80 -3.35 11.11 -9.14
N HIS A 81 -3.25 11.16 -7.81
CA HIS A 81 -2.37 12.04 -7.08
C HIS A 81 -1.11 11.28 -6.64
N TYR A 82 0.00 12.01 -6.56
CA TYR A 82 1.31 11.46 -6.20
C TYR A 82 1.98 12.41 -5.22
N MET A 83 2.44 11.88 -4.10
CA MET A 83 3.39 12.54 -3.22
C MET A 83 4.78 12.03 -3.58
N ILE A 84 5.69 12.95 -3.87
CA ILE A 84 7.07 12.62 -4.23
C ILE A 84 8.02 12.95 -3.08
N LYS A 85 9.15 12.23 -3.03
CA LYS A 85 10.20 12.40 -2.01
C LYS A 85 10.62 13.87 -1.89
N PRO A 86 10.84 14.39 -0.67
CA PRO A 86 11.34 15.73 -0.46
C PRO A 86 12.62 16.00 -1.29
N GLY A 87 12.68 17.17 -1.93
CA GLY A 87 13.83 17.58 -2.75
C GLY A 87 13.80 17.09 -4.20
N THR A 88 12.85 16.24 -4.58
CA THR A 88 12.67 15.80 -5.97
C THR A 88 11.65 16.67 -6.71
N LYS A 89 11.76 16.73 -8.05
CA LYS A 89 10.88 17.57 -8.91
C LYS A 89 9.94 16.77 -9.80
N ASP A 90 10.18 15.47 -9.93
CA ASP A 90 9.41 14.57 -10.77
C ASP A 90 9.30 13.19 -10.10
N LYS A 91 8.58 12.26 -10.74
CA LYS A 91 8.30 10.93 -10.20
C LYS A 91 9.52 9.98 -10.24
N GLY A 92 10.60 10.36 -10.91
CA GLY A 92 11.74 9.50 -11.17
C GLY A 92 11.53 8.55 -12.35
N GLU A 93 12.57 7.75 -12.61
CA GLU A 93 12.56 6.72 -13.63
C GLU A 93 11.61 5.57 -13.26
N PHE A 94 11.20 4.83 -14.28
CA PHE A 94 10.36 3.65 -14.09
C PHE A 94 11.23 2.46 -13.68
N THR A 95 11.06 1.97 -12.45
CA THR A 95 11.86 0.90 -11.87
C THR A 95 11.11 -0.43 -11.89
N ARG A 96 10.90 -0.96 -13.10
CA ARG A 96 10.21 -2.25 -13.29
C ARG A 96 10.85 -3.40 -12.49
N ARG A 97 12.18 -3.34 -12.28
CA ARG A 97 12.96 -4.43 -11.68
C ARG A 97 12.69 -4.62 -10.19
N ASP A 98 12.40 -3.56 -9.43
CA ASP A 98 12.10 -3.69 -7.99
C ASP A 98 10.62 -3.97 -7.71
N TRP A 99 9.76 -3.77 -8.71
CA TRP A 99 8.31 -3.95 -8.61
C TRP A 99 7.88 -5.42 -8.46
N ASN A 100 8.59 -6.35 -9.09
CA ASN A 100 8.13 -7.72 -9.25
C ASN A 100 8.70 -8.73 -8.26
N GLY A 101 9.69 -8.38 -7.46
CA GLY A 101 10.36 -9.37 -6.61
C GLY A 101 9.43 -10.12 -5.65
N PRO A 102 8.78 -9.43 -4.69
CA PRO A 102 7.86 -10.07 -3.76
C PRO A 102 6.61 -10.61 -4.44
N ASN A 103 6.16 -9.96 -5.52
CA ASN A 103 5.05 -10.40 -6.36
C ASN A 103 5.34 -11.78 -6.98
N ASP A 104 6.46 -11.92 -7.70
CA ASP A 104 6.86 -13.15 -8.37
C ASP A 104 7.03 -14.30 -7.35
N ILE A 105 7.59 -14.01 -6.17
CA ILE A 105 7.72 -14.96 -5.06
C ILE A 105 6.35 -15.47 -4.60
N ALA A 106 5.43 -14.56 -4.24
CA ALA A 106 4.11 -14.91 -3.72
C ALA A 106 3.25 -15.60 -4.79
N MET A 107 3.22 -15.05 -6.00
CA MET A 107 2.43 -15.57 -7.11
C MET A 107 2.90 -16.94 -7.58
N SER A 108 4.22 -17.17 -7.68
CA SER A 108 4.76 -18.50 -8.02
C SER A 108 4.33 -19.53 -6.99
N LYS A 109 4.42 -19.21 -5.70
CA LYS A 109 4.02 -20.13 -4.63
C LYS A 109 2.52 -20.41 -4.64
N CYS A 110 1.70 -19.37 -4.83
CA CYS A 110 0.25 -19.53 -4.93
C CYS A 110 -0.13 -20.42 -6.12
N PHE A 111 0.54 -20.25 -7.27
CA PHE A 111 0.32 -21.11 -8.43
C PHE A 111 0.76 -22.56 -8.16
N ASP A 112 1.88 -22.78 -7.48
CA ASP A 112 2.35 -24.12 -7.15
C ASP A 112 1.38 -24.87 -6.23
N LEU A 113 0.83 -24.19 -5.22
CA LEU A 113 -0.07 -24.81 -4.26
C LEU A 113 -1.49 -25.00 -4.78
N TYR A 114 -2.01 -24.03 -5.54
CA TYR A 114 -3.43 -23.96 -5.86
C TYR A 114 -3.75 -23.84 -7.34
N ARG A 115 -2.73 -23.84 -8.22
CA ARG A 115 -2.86 -23.61 -9.67
C ARG A 115 -3.61 -22.30 -9.99
N CYS A 116 -3.45 -21.30 -9.12
CA CYS A 116 -4.14 -20.02 -9.20
C CYS A 116 -3.15 -18.85 -9.10
N ALA A 117 -3.44 -17.79 -9.85
CA ALA A 117 -2.69 -16.55 -9.87
C ALA A 117 -3.60 -15.39 -9.41
N ASN A 118 -3.84 -15.31 -8.10
CA ASN A 118 -4.72 -14.29 -7.51
C ASN A 118 -3.94 -13.37 -6.59
N GLY A 119 -3.43 -12.27 -7.14
CA GLY A 119 -2.61 -11.33 -6.41
C GLY A 119 -3.41 -10.25 -5.66
N ARG A 120 -2.92 -9.88 -4.48
CA ARG A 120 -3.45 -8.78 -3.64
C ARG A 120 -2.27 -8.03 -3.02
N PRO A 121 -1.74 -6.99 -3.68
CA PRO A 121 -0.66 -6.19 -3.12
C PRO A 121 -1.13 -5.37 -1.92
N VAL A 122 -0.22 -5.13 -0.98
CA VAL A 122 -0.27 -3.97 -0.08
C VAL A 122 0.25 -2.78 -0.87
N GLU A 123 -0.63 -1.82 -1.14
CA GLU A 123 -0.30 -0.61 -1.90
C GLU A 123 -0.02 0.55 -0.96
N PHE A 124 0.96 1.38 -1.32
CA PHE A 124 1.26 2.63 -0.59
C PHE A 124 0.25 3.69 -0.98
N SER A 125 -0.98 3.41 -0.57
CA SER A 125 -2.20 4.16 -0.81
C SER A 125 -2.81 4.52 0.53
N VAL A 126 -3.45 5.67 0.55
CA VAL A 126 -4.06 6.26 1.75
C VAL A 126 -5.27 5.48 2.28
N ASN A 127 -5.81 4.59 1.46
CA ASN A 127 -6.96 3.71 1.75
C ASN A 127 -6.57 2.24 1.79
N ASP A 128 -5.27 1.94 1.84
CA ASP A 128 -4.86 0.55 1.88
C ASP A 128 -5.20 -0.03 3.27
N PRO A 129 -5.98 -1.13 3.34
CA PRO A 129 -6.50 -1.65 4.60
C PRO A 129 -5.37 -2.14 5.53
N TYR A 130 -4.23 -2.55 4.99
CA TYR A 130 -3.10 -3.00 5.80
C TYR A 130 -2.42 -1.81 6.48
N ILE A 131 -2.29 -0.68 5.76
CA ILE A 131 -1.73 0.56 6.32
C ILE A 131 -2.69 1.14 7.36
N GLU A 132 -3.99 1.15 7.07
CA GLU A 132 -5.01 1.64 8.01
C GLU A 132 -5.04 0.81 9.31
N ALA A 133 -4.90 -0.51 9.19
CA ALA A 133 -4.83 -1.42 10.35
C ALA A 133 -3.49 -1.39 11.09
N GLY A 134 -2.50 -0.59 10.64
CA GLY A 134 -1.17 -0.53 11.26
C GLY A 134 -0.36 -1.82 11.11
N LEU A 135 -0.62 -2.61 10.05
CA LEU A 135 -0.01 -3.91 9.79
C LEU A 135 1.21 -3.84 8.87
N VAL A 136 1.70 -2.65 8.54
CA VAL A 136 2.88 -2.42 7.69
C VAL A 136 3.93 -1.71 8.51
N ARG A 137 5.19 -2.17 8.46
CA ARG A 137 6.29 -1.55 9.21
C ARG A 137 7.58 -1.53 8.41
N ASN A 138 8.47 -0.61 8.77
CA ASN A 138 9.83 -0.57 8.24
C ASN A 138 10.62 -1.80 8.72
N ILE A 139 11.35 -2.45 7.81
CA ILE A 139 12.11 -3.67 8.12
C ILE A 139 13.23 -3.41 9.13
N GLU A 140 13.92 -2.27 9.02
CA GLU A 140 15.08 -1.94 9.85
C GLU A 140 14.65 -1.32 11.19
N THR A 141 13.81 -0.27 11.15
CA THR A 141 13.43 0.47 12.37
C THR A 141 12.28 -0.16 13.13
N LYS A 142 11.56 -1.10 12.51
CA LYS A 142 10.32 -1.72 13.02
C LYS A 142 9.18 -0.72 13.32
N GLU A 143 9.33 0.52 12.89
CA GLU A 143 8.29 1.55 13.02
C GLU A 143 7.11 1.25 12.09
N ILE A 144 5.90 1.35 12.63
CA ILE A 144 4.66 1.20 11.86
C ILE A 144 4.56 2.34 10.84
N LEU A 145 4.33 1.98 9.59
CA LEU A 145 4.11 2.92 8.50
C LEU A 145 2.80 3.67 8.77
N THR A 146 2.93 4.96 9.06
CA THR A 146 1.77 5.84 9.27
C THR A 146 1.63 6.78 8.06
N PRO A 147 0.42 6.93 7.49
CA PRO A 147 0.21 7.89 6.42
C PRO A 147 0.48 9.33 6.90
N PRO A 148 1.04 10.20 6.04
CA PRO A 148 1.27 11.59 6.40
C PRO A 148 -0.05 12.32 6.68
N LYS A 149 -0.03 13.25 7.65
CA LYS A 149 -1.21 14.07 7.98
C LYS A 149 -1.64 14.99 6.83
N VAL A 150 -0.67 15.46 6.06
CA VAL A 150 -0.87 16.32 4.89
C VAL A 150 -0.15 15.67 3.73
N PHE A 151 -0.90 15.39 2.66
CA PHE A 151 -0.32 14.84 1.45
C PHE A 151 0.08 15.98 0.52
N LEU A 152 1.36 16.06 0.17
CA LEU A 152 1.85 17.07 -0.76
C LEU A 152 1.80 16.51 -2.19
N CYS A 153 0.68 16.74 -2.88
CA CYS A 153 0.53 16.32 -4.26
C CYS A 153 1.46 17.14 -5.16
N MET A 154 2.24 16.46 -6.00
CA MET A 154 3.16 17.12 -6.93
C MET A 154 2.49 18.07 -7.95
N TYR A 155 1.17 17.95 -8.15
CA TYR A 155 0.40 18.78 -9.08
C TYR A 155 -0.51 19.79 -8.38
N CYS A 156 -1.12 19.41 -7.27
CA CYS A 156 -2.12 20.23 -6.58
C CYS A 156 -1.54 21.01 -5.39
N GLY A 157 -0.33 20.69 -4.95
CA GLY A 157 0.19 21.17 -3.67
C GLY A 157 -0.42 20.42 -2.48
N PRO A 158 -0.51 21.05 -1.30
CA PRO A 158 -1.04 20.43 -0.10
C PRO A 158 -2.49 19.98 -0.26
N ILE A 159 -2.75 18.70 0.02
CA ILE A 159 -4.08 18.11 0.06
C ILE A 159 -4.30 17.53 1.46
N LEU A 160 -5.37 17.99 2.09
CA LEU A 160 -5.95 17.31 3.23
C LEU A 160 -6.82 16.18 2.68
N TRP A 161 -6.32 14.96 2.77
CA TRP A 161 -6.99 13.79 2.22
C TRP A 161 -8.15 13.31 3.14
N ARG A 162 -8.04 13.52 4.46
CA ARG A 162 -9.04 13.16 5.50
C ARG A 162 -9.97 14.32 5.92
N VAL A 163 -10.30 15.27 5.03
CA VAL A 163 -11.19 16.41 5.41
C VAL A 163 -12.57 15.93 5.88
N ALA A 164 -13.08 14.82 5.33
CA ALA A 164 -14.37 14.26 5.72
C ALA A 164 -14.41 13.77 7.18
N GLU A 165 -13.29 13.31 7.75
CA GLU A 165 -13.22 12.85 9.14
C GLU A 165 -13.12 14.02 10.14
N ARG A 166 -12.91 15.26 9.67
CA ARG A 166 -12.74 16.44 10.52
C ARG A 166 -13.87 17.45 10.46
N ILE A 167 -14.86 17.29 9.57
CA ILE A 167 -16.04 18.15 9.62
C ILE A 167 -16.84 17.87 10.90
N GLU A 168 -16.83 16.64 11.44
CA GLU A 168 -17.44 16.35 12.75
C GLU A 168 -16.62 16.88 13.94
N GLU A 169 -15.28 16.82 13.90
CA GLU A 169 -14.42 17.43 14.94
C GLU A 169 -14.45 18.96 14.93
N GLN A 170 -14.61 19.60 13.76
CA GLN A 170 -14.74 21.05 13.69
C GLN A 170 -16.14 21.54 14.09
N LEU A 171 -17.21 20.81 13.75
CA LEU A 171 -18.56 21.19 14.17
C LEU A 171 -18.76 21.10 15.69
N THR A 172 -18.19 20.08 16.34
CA THR A 172 -18.23 19.95 17.81
C THR A 172 -17.42 21.05 18.52
N LEU A 173 -16.29 21.50 17.95
CA LEU A 173 -15.51 22.60 18.51
C LEU A 173 -16.20 23.98 18.43
N PHE A 174 -17.18 24.15 17.52
CA PHE A 174 -17.94 25.40 17.37
C PHE A 174 -19.28 25.38 18.14
N GLU A 175 -19.71 24.24 18.68
CA GLU A 175 -20.91 24.15 19.54
C GLU A 175 -20.59 24.34 21.04
N GLU A 176 -19.31 24.32 21.42
CA GLU A 176 -18.83 24.52 22.81
C GLU A 176 -18.20 25.91 23.06
N ILE A 177 -18.36 26.87 22.13
CA ILE A 177 -17.97 28.29 22.29
C ILE A 177 -19.23 29.16 22.25
#